data_AF-A0A318T6C7-F1
#
_entry.id   AF-A0A318T6C7-F1
#
_cell.length_a   1.000
_cell.length_b   1.000
_cell.length_c   1.000
_cell.angle_alpha   90.00
_cell.angle_beta   90.00
_cell.angle_gamma   90.00
#
_symmetry.space_group_name_H-M   'P 1'
#
loop_
_entity.id
_entity.type
_entity.pdbx_description
1 polymer ?
#
loop_
_entity_poly.entity_id
_entity_poly.type
_entity_poly.pdbx_seq_one_letter_code
_entity_poly.pdbx_strand_id
1 'polypeptide(L)' 'MAITFDTLGYSKRLRDGGIDQKHAEHHAEAVRDFVMPELATKADLRAALETQTLRLTLVNGGMLATAIGILLAALPLFLK' A
#
# COMPACT_ATOMS: atom_id res chain seq x y z
N MET A 1 2.00 9.45 -8.24
CA MET A 1 2.79 10.63 -7.84
C MET A 1 4.11 10.09 -7.30
N ALA A 2 5.25 10.39 -7.93
CA ALA A 2 6.54 9.83 -7.51
C ALA A 2 7.05 10.52 -6.23
N ILE A 3 7.70 9.78 -5.34
CA ILE A 3 8.42 10.38 -4.21
C ILE A 3 9.71 11.01 -4.75
N THR A 4 9.85 12.32 -4.60
CA THR A 4 11.07 13.03 -5.00
C THR A 4 12.14 12.90 -3.90
N PHE A 5 13.24 12.20 -4.20
CA PHE A 5 14.36 12.06 -3.28
C PHE A 5 15.44 13.12 -3.55
N ASP A 6 15.75 13.95 -2.55
CA ASP A 6 16.80 14.96 -2.63
C ASP A 6 18.19 14.33 -2.40
N THR A 7 18.78 13.86 -3.49
CA THR A 7 20.12 13.24 -3.50
C THR A 7 21.22 14.24 -3.06
N LEU A 8 21.04 15.53 -3.36
CA LEU A 8 22.02 16.57 -3.04
C LEU A 8 21.99 16.95 -1.56
N GLY A 9 20.79 17.17 -1.00
CA GLY A 9 20.62 17.43 0.43
C GLY A 9 21.06 16.25 1.28
N TYR A 10 20.81 15.02 0.82
CA TYR A 10 21.25 13.80 1.50
C TYR A 10 22.77 13.66 1.53
N SER A 11 23.44 13.78 0.38
CA SER A 11 24.92 13.74 0.31
C SER A 11 25.56 14.87 1.12
N LYS A 12 24.98 16.08 1.12
CA LYS A 12 25.44 17.19 1.96
C LYS A 12 25.39 16.83 3.46
N ARG A 13 24.28 16.26 3.93
CA ARG A 13 24.18 15.82 5.35
C ARG A 13 25.22 14.78 5.74
N LEU A 14 25.50 13.83 4.85
CA LEU A 14 26.53 12.81 5.10
C LEU A 14 27.91 13.45 5.23
N ARG A 15 28.22 14.43 4.38
CA ARG A 15 29.47 15.20 4.45
C ARG A 15 29.60 16.02 5.71
N ASP A 16 28.51 16.68 6.13
CA ASP A 16 28.47 17.43 7.40
C ASP A 16 28.73 16.50 8.62
N GLY A 17 28.43 15.21 8.47
CA GLY A 17 28.75 14.14 9.44
C GLY A 17 30.15 13.54 9.31
N GLY A 18 31.00 14.07 8.43
CA GLY A 18 32.39 13.62 8.25
C GLY A 18 32.59 12.49 7.22
N ILE A 19 31.55 12.11 6.45
CA ILE A 19 31.72 11.17 5.35
C ILE A 19 32.35 11.87 4.15
N ASP A 20 33.34 11.24 3.53
CA ASP A 20 33.98 11.74 2.31
C ASP A 20 32.94 12.00 1.20
N GLN A 21 33.19 13.03 0.38
CA GLN A 21 32.27 13.45 -0.68
C GLN A 21 31.90 12.31 -1.63
N LYS A 22 32.87 11.51 -2.07
CA LYS A 22 32.62 10.44 -3.05
C LYS A 22 31.72 9.37 -2.44
N HIS A 23 31.94 9.02 -1.19
CA HIS A 23 31.10 8.05 -0.48
C HIS A 23 29.70 8.60 -0.20
N ALA A 24 29.59 9.88 0.16
CA ALA A 24 28.31 10.53 0.40
C ALA A 24 27.43 10.59 -0.85
N GLU A 25 28.03 10.88 -2.01
CA GLU A 25 27.34 10.88 -3.31
C GLU A 25 26.90 9.46 -3.70
N HIS A 26 27.79 8.47 -3.61
CA HIS A 26 27.43 7.08 -3.91
C HIS A 26 26.37 6.52 -2.97
N HIS A 27 26.36 6.91 -1.69
CA HIS A 27 25.27 6.55 -0.77
C HIS A 27 23.94 7.15 -1.21
N ALA A 28 23.93 8.42 -1.60
CA ALA A 28 22.73 9.10 -2.06
C ALA A 28 22.17 8.45 -3.34
N GLU A 29 23.05 8.09 -4.28
CA GLU A 29 22.69 7.35 -5.49
C GLU A 29 22.16 5.95 -5.18
N ALA A 30 22.83 5.20 -4.29
CA ALA A 30 22.36 3.88 -3.90
C ALA A 30 20.97 3.91 -3.27
N VAL A 31 20.66 4.91 -2.43
CA VAL A 31 19.31 5.08 -1.87
C VAL A 31 18.30 5.36 -3.00
N ARG A 32 18.64 6.23 -3.95
CA ARG A 32 17.78 6.53 -5.10
C ARG A 32 17.52 5.29 -5.95
N ASP A 33 18.54 4.47 -6.18
CA ASP A 33 18.49 3.39 -7.16
C ASP A 33 17.94 2.09 -6.56
N PHE A 34 18.13 1.84 -5.26
CA PHE A 34 17.74 0.58 -4.62
C PHE A 34 16.61 0.71 -3.58
N VAL A 35 16.44 1.87 -2.94
CA VAL A 35 15.40 2.04 -1.90
C VAL A 35 14.16 2.70 -2.48
N MET A 36 14.31 3.83 -3.17
CA MET A 36 13.18 4.61 -3.67
C MET A 36 12.21 3.83 -4.59
N PRO A 37 12.66 2.90 -5.46
CA PRO A 37 11.75 2.14 -6.32
C PRO A 37 10.80 1.20 -5.55
N GLU A 38 11.18 0.80 -4.33
CA GLU A 38 10.38 -0.13 -3.51
C GLU A 38 9.41 0.59 -2.55
N LEU A 39 9.51 1.92 -2.45
CA LEU A 39 8.67 2.69 -1.53
C LEU A 39 7.28 2.93 -2.11
N ALA A 40 6.28 2.37 -1.45
CA ALA A 40 4.89 2.69 -1.73
C ALA A 40 4.57 4.14 -1.36
N THR A 41 3.92 4.88 -2.26
CA THR A 41 3.42 6.22 -1.97
C THR A 41 2.10 6.15 -1.21
N LYS A 42 1.71 7.26 -0.56
CA LYS A 42 0.38 7.38 0.06
C LYS A 42 -0.76 7.14 -0.94
N ALA A 43 -0.56 7.51 -2.20
CA ALA A 43 -1.54 7.29 -3.27
C ALA A 43 -1.65 5.80 -3.60
N ASP A 44 -0.52 5.07 -3.66
CA ASP A 44 -0.52 3.62 -3.94
C ASP A 44 -1.23 2.85 -2.82
N LEU A 45 -0.94 3.21 -1.56
CA LEU A 45 -1.61 2.62 -0.40
C LEU A 45 -3.11 2.91 -0.41
N ARG A 46 -3.50 4.16 -0.72
CA ARG A 46 -4.91 4.53 -0.80
C ARG A 46 -5.64 3.73 -1.88
N ALA A 47 -5.05 3.57 -3.06
CA ALA A 47 -5.64 2.78 -4.15
C ALA A 47 -5.77 1.29 -3.76
N ALA A 48 -4.76 0.72 -3.12
CA ALA A 48 -4.80 -0.65 -2.62
C ALA A 48 -5.90 -0.86 -1.58
N LEU A 49 -6.04 0.08 -0.62
CA LEU A 49 -7.08 0.03 0.41
C LEU A 49 -8.48 0.24 -0.14
N GLU A 50 -8.67 1.14 -1.11
CA GLU A 50 -9.95 1.34 -1.78
C GLU A 50 -10.38 0.05 -2.52
N THR A 51 -9.44 -0.59 -3.22
CA THR A 51 -9.68 -1.88 -3.91
C THR A 51 -10.02 -2.99 -2.91
N GLN A 52 -9.30 -3.07 -1.80
CA GLN A 52 -9.57 -4.06 -0.75
C GLN A 52 -10.92 -3.83 -0.09
N THR A 53 -11.27 -2.58 0.21
CA THR A 53 -12.55 -2.20 0.80
C THR A 53 -13.71 -2.57 -0.11
N LEU A 54 -13.57 -2.34 -1.42
CA LEU A 54 -14.57 -2.74 -2.40
C LEU A 54 -14.74 -4.26 -2.42
N ARG A 55 -13.63 -5.02 -2.46
CA ARG A 55 -13.66 -6.48 -2.45
C ARG A 55 -14.33 -7.03 -1.20
N LEU A 56 -13.98 -6.51 -0.03
CA LEU A 56 -14.60 -6.92 1.24
C LEU A 56 -16.09 -6.59 1.26
N THR A 57 -16.48 -5.40 0.80
CA THR A 57 -17.90 -5.01 0.68
C THR A 57 -18.67 -5.99 -0.20
N LEU A 58 -18.13 -6.33 -1.38
CA LEU A 58 -18.77 -7.28 -2.30
C LEU A 58 -18.84 -8.69 -1.73
N VAL A 59 -17.75 -9.20 -1.15
CA VAL A 59 -17.71 -10.54 -0.55
C VAL A 59 -18.67 -10.65 0.63
N ASN A 60 -18.66 -9.65 1.53
CA ASN A 60 -19.55 -9.63 2.69
C ASN A 60 -21.02 -9.48 2.26
N GLY A 61 -21.31 -8.59 1.31
CA GLY A 61 -22.66 -8.40 0.76
C GLY A 61 -23.18 -9.67 0.08
N GLY A 62 -22.34 -10.33 -0.72
CA GLY A 62 -22.67 -11.61 -1.34
C GLY A 62 -22.96 -12.71 -0.32
N MET A 63 -22.11 -12.85 0.70
CA MET A 63 -22.30 -13.83 1.76
C MET A 63 -23.61 -13.59 2.54
N LEU A 64 -23.93 -12.34 2.88
CA LEU A 64 -25.19 -11.99 3.54
C LEU A 64 -26.40 -12.29 2.65
N ALA A 65 -26.36 -11.92 1.37
CA ALA A 65 -27.43 -12.22 0.43
C ALA A 65 -27.66 -13.73 0.28
N THR A 66 -26.58 -14.52 0.19
CA THR A 66 -26.65 -15.98 0.17
C THR A 66 -27.24 -16.54 1.46
N ALA A 67 -26.77 -16.08 2.63
CA ALA A 67 -27.29 -16.53 3.92
C ALA A 67 -28.78 -16.24 4.08
N ILE A 68 -29.22 -15.02 3.73
CA ILE A 68 -30.64 -14.63 3.74
C ILE A 68 -31.44 -15.49 2.76
N GLY A 69 -30.92 -15.71 1.54
CA GLY A 69 -31.58 -16.55 0.54
C GLY A 69 -31.78 -17.98 1.03
N ILE A 70 -30.78 -18.58 1.68
CA ILE A 70 -30.88 -19.91 2.30
C ILE A 70 -31.95 -19.93 3.39
N LEU A 71 -31.95 -18.94 4.29
CA LEU A 71 -32.94 -18.85 5.38
C LEU A 71 -34.37 -18.74 4.85
N LEU A 72 -34.60 -17.90 3.83
CA LEU A 72 -35.92 -17.73 3.21
C LEU A 72 -36.37 -19.01 2.49
N ALA A 73 -35.47 -19.69 1.79
CA ALA A 73 -35.78 -20.95 1.12
C ALA A 73 -36.11 -22.09 2.11
N ALA A 74 -35.53 -22.06 3.32
CA ALA A 74 -35.80 -23.03 4.37
C ALA A 74 -37.11 -22.78 5.13
N LEU A 75 -37.65 -21.55 5.11
CA LEU A 75 -38.87 -21.16 5.81
C LEU A 75 -40.07 -22.13 5.62
N PRO A 76 -40.46 -22.54 4.38
CA PRO A 76 -41.60 -23.44 4.18
C PRO A 76 -41.39 -24.86 4.75
N LEU A 77 -40.18 -25.25 5.12
CA LEU A 77 -39.91 -26.53 5.77
C LEU A 77 -40.40 -26.53 7.24
N PHE A 78 -40.40 -25.37 7.90
CA PHE A 78 -40.75 -25.22 9.31
C PHE A 78 -42.23 -24.83 9.53
N LEU A 79 -42.93 -24.39 8.48
CA LEU A 79 -44.35 -23.99 8.51
C LEU A 79 -45.31 -25.13 8.10
N LYS A 80 -44.80 -26.35 7.92
CA LYS A 80 -45.58 -27.59 7.74
C LYS A 80 -45.69 -28.32 9.07
#